data_AF-A0A2N0ZZ25-F1
#
_entry.id   AF-A0A2N0ZZ25-F1
#
_cell.length_a   1.000
_cell.length_b   1.000
_cell.length_c   1.000
_cell.angle_alpha   90.00
_cell.angle_beta   90.00
_cell.angle_gamma   90.00
#
_symmetry.space_group_name_H-M   'P 1'
#
loop_
_entity.id
_entity.type
_entity.pdbx_description
1 polymer ?
#
loop_
_entity_poly.entity_id
_entity_poly.type
_entity_poly.pdbx_seq_one_letter_code
_entity_poly.pdbx_strand_id
1 'polypeptide(L)'
;MNLPFITTVALLLTTSVLAENTTITSFSKAKKNLETKVYQNHRETLYCGAIFDSKKNITPPNGFTSVKHVKRSKRVEWEHVVPAENFGRTFIEWREGDKQCVTSKGKSYK
;
A
#
# COMPACT_ATOMS: atom_id res chain seq x y z
N MET A 1 51.09 -26.12 30.13
CA MET A 1 51.24 -24.71 29.70
C MET A 1 50.86 -24.68 28.22
N ASN A 2 49.72 -24.17 27.73
CA ASN A 2 48.88 -23.08 28.19
C ASN A 2 47.42 -23.28 27.72
N LEU A 3 46.48 -23.10 28.65
CA LEU A 3 45.09 -22.68 28.42
C LEU A 3 45.14 -21.19 27.97
N PRO A 4 44.22 -20.63 27.14
CA PRO A 4 42.83 -21.03 27.12
C PRO A 4 42.11 -21.10 25.76
N PHE A 5 41.39 -22.22 25.60
CA PHE A 5 40.23 -22.41 24.74
C PHE A 5 39.01 -21.58 25.22
N ILE A 6 39.19 -20.29 25.51
CA ILE A 6 38.14 -19.45 26.10
C ILE A 6 37.68 -18.39 25.09
N THR A 7 36.50 -18.68 24.56
CA THR A 7 35.43 -17.75 24.18
C THR A 7 35.72 -16.72 23.09
N THR A 8 35.26 -17.01 21.87
CA THR A 8 34.51 -16.02 21.08
C THR A 8 33.69 -16.73 19.99
N VAL A 9 32.71 -17.53 20.39
CA VAL A 9 31.54 -17.75 19.52
C VAL A 9 30.68 -16.50 19.69
N ALA A 10 31.01 -15.44 18.95
CA ALA A 10 30.13 -14.28 18.83
C ALA A 10 28.88 -14.76 18.09
N LEU A 11 27.87 -15.11 18.88
CA LEU A 11 26.53 -15.45 18.42
C LEU A 11 26.04 -14.27 17.57
N LEU A 12 26.06 -14.44 16.24
CA LEU A 12 25.32 -13.63 15.28
C LEU A 12 23.84 -13.84 15.57
N LEU A 13 23.33 -13.23 16.63
CA LEU A 13 21.92 -12.99 16.83
C LEU A 13 21.51 -12.06 15.69
N THR A 14 21.09 -12.65 14.58
CA THR A 14 20.29 -11.95 13.59
C THR A 14 19.02 -11.53 14.29
N THR A 15 19.02 -10.31 14.83
CA THR A 15 17.79 -9.69 15.33
C THR A 15 16.88 -9.52 14.11
N SER A 16 15.85 -10.35 14.01
CA SER A 16 14.78 -10.17 13.05
C SER A 16 14.15 -8.81 13.34
N VAL A 17 14.48 -7.83 12.50
CA VAL A 17 13.84 -6.51 12.54
C VAL A 17 12.41 -6.73 12.04
N LEU A 18 11.47 -6.91 12.97
CA LEU A 18 10.04 -6.95 12.65
C LEU A 18 9.57 -5.52 12.34
N ALA A 19 9.88 -5.03 11.15
CA ALA A 19 9.30 -3.80 10.61
C ALA A 19 7.92 -4.07 10.00
N GLU A 20 7.06 -4.80 10.71
CA GLU A 20 5.69 -5.02 10.26
C GLU A 20 4.75 -3.93 10.76
N ASN A 21 3.93 -3.42 9.84
CA ASN A 21 2.87 -2.47 10.17
C ASN A 21 1.72 -3.19 10.88
N THR A 22 1.75 -3.20 12.21
CA THR A 22 0.71 -3.83 13.04
C THR A 22 -0.53 -2.95 13.26
N THR A 23 -0.49 -1.68 12.86
CA THR A 23 -1.55 -0.71 13.18
C THR A 23 -2.51 -0.45 12.02
N ILE A 24 -2.06 -0.59 10.77
CA ILE A 24 -2.89 -0.43 9.57
C ILE A 24 -3.14 -1.80 8.96
N THR A 25 -4.13 -2.50 9.50
CA THR A 25 -4.41 -3.90 9.19
C THR A 25 -5.23 -4.12 7.92
N SER A 26 -5.61 -3.08 7.18
CA SER A 26 -6.35 -3.23 5.92
C SER A 26 -6.10 -2.10 4.93
N PHE A 27 -6.23 -2.41 3.65
CA PHE A 27 -6.13 -1.43 2.57
C PHE A 27 -7.17 -0.29 2.69
N SER A 28 -8.38 -0.60 3.15
CA SER A 28 -9.41 0.42 3.40
C SER A 28 -9.03 1.38 4.52
N LYS A 29 -8.41 0.87 5.59
CA LYS A 29 -7.89 1.71 6.69
C LYS A 29 -6.72 2.58 6.21
N ALA A 30 -5.82 2.03 5.39
CA ALA A 30 -4.72 2.78 4.79
C ALA A 30 -5.23 3.97 3.97
N LYS A 31 -6.18 3.74 3.06
CA LYS A 31 -6.82 4.80 2.25
C LYS A 31 -7.48 5.88 3.11
N LYS A 32 -8.18 5.47 4.17
CA LYS A 32 -8.80 6.43 5.11
C LYS A 32 -7.74 7.28 5.81
N ASN A 33 -6.65 6.68 6.27
CA ASN A 33 -5.55 7.42 6.92
C ASN A 33 -4.89 8.40 5.93
N LEU A 34 -4.68 8.00 4.67
CA LEU A 34 -4.18 8.92 3.65
C LEU A 34 -5.11 10.12 3.48
N GLU A 35 -6.42 9.88 3.38
CA GLU A 35 -7.43 10.94 3.23
C GLU A 35 -7.50 11.90 4.42
N THR A 36 -7.53 11.36 5.64
CA THR A 36 -7.87 12.15 6.84
C THR A 36 -6.67 12.63 7.64
N LYS A 37 -5.47 12.08 7.41
CA LYS A 37 -4.27 12.42 8.19
C LYS A 37 -3.14 12.98 7.33
N VAL A 38 -2.96 12.47 6.11
CA VAL A 38 -1.84 12.87 5.25
C VAL A 38 -2.25 13.99 4.30
N TYR A 39 -3.32 13.78 3.53
CA TYR A 39 -3.82 14.73 2.54
C TYR A 39 -4.89 15.69 3.09
N GLN A 40 -5.12 15.72 4.41
CA GLN A 40 -6.18 16.53 5.03
C GLN A 40 -6.08 18.01 4.64
N ASN A 41 -4.87 18.57 4.72
CA ASN A 41 -4.56 19.98 4.49
C ASN A 41 -3.80 20.23 3.18
N HIS A 42 -3.52 19.18 2.40
CA HIS A 42 -2.82 19.25 1.13
C HIS A 42 -3.53 18.34 0.14
N ARG A 43 -4.62 18.85 -0.45
CA ARG A 43 -5.50 18.09 -1.36
C ARG A 43 -5.09 18.29 -2.82
N GLU A 44 -3.94 17.74 -3.15
CA GLU A 44 -3.35 17.78 -4.48
C GLU A 44 -3.02 16.36 -4.94
N THR A 45 -3.26 16.05 -6.22
CA THR A 45 -2.96 14.72 -6.79
C THR A 45 -1.47 14.55 -7.07
N LEU A 46 -0.97 13.33 -6.84
CA LEU A 46 0.46 13.01 -6.91
C LEU A 46 1.12 13.35 -8.26
N TYR A 47 0.47 13.07 -9.39
CA TYR A 47 1.10 13.19 -10.71
C TYR A 47 0.81 14.50 -11.43
N CYS A 48 -0.42 15.00 -11.34
CA CYS A 48 -0.88 16.11 -12.18
C CYS A 48 -1.03 17.42 -11.40
N GLY A 49 -0.79 17.43 -10.09
CA GLY A 49 -1.01 18.62 -9.26
C GLY A 49 -2.47 19.08 -9.21
N ALA A 50 -3.42 18.22 -9.60
CA ALA A 50 -4.84 18.58 -9.62
C ALA A 50 -5.39 18.72 -8.20
N ILE A 51 -6.14 19.77 -7.94
CA ILE A 51 -6.82 19.98 -6.64
C ILE A 51 -8.06 19.08 -6.56
N PHE A 52 -8.35 18.57 -5.37
CA PHE A 52 -9.58 17.80 -5.11
C PHE A 52 -10.29 18.20 -3.82
N ASP A 53 -11.61 17.99 -3.77
CA ASP A 53 -12.44 18.39 -2.63
C ASP A 53 -12.52 17.33 -1.51
N SER A 54 -13.26 17.62 -0.44
CA SER A 54 -13.52 16.68 0.68
C SER A 54 -14.30 15.43 0.27
N LYS A 55 -15.02 15.48 -0.85
CA LYS A 55 -15.77 14.37 -1.44
C LYS A 55 -14.94 13.61 -2.49
N LYS A 56 -13.66 13.94 -2.65
CA LYS A 56 -12.71 13.36 -3.63
C LYS A 56 -13.04 13.68 -5.08
N ASN A 57 -13.81 14.72 -5.36
CA ASN A 57 -13.99 15.20 -6.72
C ASN A 57 -12.76 16.00 -7.16
N ILE A 58 -12.29 15.74 -8.37
CA ILE A 58 -11.11 16.41 -8.95
C ILE A 58 -11.55 17.65 -9.73
N THR A 59 -10.83 18.76 -9.55
CA THR A 59 -10.82 19.89 -10.47
C THR A 59 -9.63 19.68 -11.43
N PRO A 60 -9.87 19.30 -12.70
CA PRO A 60 -8.78 19.01 -13.63
C PRO A 60 -7.94 20.26 -13.90
N PRO A 61 -6.61 20.12 -14.05
CA PRO A 61 -5.77 21.24 -14.44
C PRO A 61 -6.08 21.64 -15.89
N ASN A 62 -5.73 22.88 -16.24
CA ASN A 62 -5.92 23.40 -17.60
C ASN A 62 -5.25 22.47 -18.63
N GLY A 63 -5.98 22.14 -19.70
CA GLY A 63 -5.49 21.26 -20.77
C GLY A 63 -5.64 19.76 -20.51
N PHE A 64 -6.05 19.33 -19.32
CA PHE A 64 -6.35 17.91 -19.08
C PHE A 64 -7.61 17.46 -19.82
N THR A 65 -7.50 16.39 -20.61
CA THR A 65 -8.62 15.75 -21.29
C THR A 65 -8.54 14.23 -21.19
N SER A 66 -9.70 13.56 -21.17
CA SER A 66 -9.78 12.10 -21.20
C SER A 66 -11.02 11.67 -21.96
N VAL A 67 -10.85 11.01 -23.10
CA VAL A 67 -11.96 10.47 -23.90
C VAL A 67 -12.43 9.10 -23.42
N LYS A 68 -11.53 8.27 -22.88
CA LYS A 68 -11.82 6.87 -22.51
C LYS A 68 -12.34 6.72 -21.08
N HIS A 69 -11.80 7.48 -20.14
CA HIS A 69 -12.05 7.29 -18.70
C HIS A 69 -12.69 8.51 -18.03
N VAL A 70 -13.64 9.15 -18.74
CA VAL A 70 -14.35 10.39 -18.31
C VAL A 70 -14.91 10.31 -16.88
N LYS A 71 -15.48 9.16 -16.49
CA LYS A 71 -16.06 9.00 -15.14
C LYS A 71 -14.99 8.84 -14.05
N ARG A 72 -13.83 8.26 -14.37
CA ARG A 72 -12.73 8.07 -13.42
C ARG A 72 -11.95 9.36 -13.22
N SER A 73 -11.75 10.14 -14.29
CA SER A 73 -11.01 11.41 -14.22
C SER A 73 -11.63 12.46 -13.32
N LYS A 74 -12.89 12.28 -12.91
CA LYS A 74 -13.62 13.19 -12.01
C LYS A 74 -13.39 12.90 -10.53
N ARG A 75 -12.70 11.82 -10.15
CA ARG A 75 -12.52 11.42 -8.76
C ARG A 75 -11.10 10.97 -8.45
N VAL A 76 -10.69 11.14 -7.19
CA VAL A 76 -9.41 10.62 -6.70
C VAL A 76 -9.48 9.10 -6.52
N GLU A 77 -8.43 8.44 -6.97
CA GLU A 77 -8.13 7.03 -6.69
C GLU A 77 -6.77 6.95 -6.02
N TRP A 78 -6.62 6.03 -5.07
CA TRP A 78 -5.40 5.90 -4.28
C TRP A 78 -4.41 4.99 -4.99
N GLU A 79 -3.30 5.57 -5.42
CA GLU A 79 -2.28 4.90 -6.22
C GLU A 79 -1.33 4.07 -5.35
N HIS A 80 -1.01 2.87 -5.81
CA HIS A 80 0.13 2.12 -5.32
C HIS A 80 1.35 2.49 -6.17
N VAL A 81 2.18 3.43 -5.69
CA VAL A 81 3.37 3.93 -6.42
C VAL A 81 4.26 2.78 -6.90
N VAL A 82 4.43 1.75 -6.06
CA VAL A 82 4.88 0.43 -6.50
C VAL A 82 3.64 -0.43 -6.67
N PRO A 83 3.29 -0.89 -7.88
CA PRO A 83 2.07 -1.67 -8.10
C PRO A 83 2.01 -2.93 -7.24
N ALA A 84 0.83 -3.26 -6.71
CA ALA A 84 0.62 -4.45 -5.90
C ALA A 84 1.03 -5.75 -6.61
N GLU A 85 0.88 -5.78 -7.94
CA GLU A 85 1.33 -6.92 -8.75
C GLU A 85 2.84 -7.12 -8.69
N ASN A 86 3.63 -6.04 -8.71
CA ASN A 86 5.10 -6.16 -8.75
C ASN A 86 5.64 -6.86 -7.52
N PHE A 87 5.11 -6.54 -6.34
CA PHE A 87 5.50 -7.17 -5.08
C PHE A 87 4.62 -8.36 -4.67
N GLY A 88 3.54 -8.65 -5.41
CA GLY A 88 2.58 -9.70 -5.05
C GLY A 88 2.63 -10.94 -5.95
N ARG A 89 2.92 -10.79 -7.24
CA ARG A 89 2.76 -11.87 -8.25
C ARG A 89 3.58 -13.14 -7.98
N THR A 90 4.64 -13.04 -7.18
CA THR A 90 5.49 -14.17 -6.81
C THR A 90 4.90 -15.03 -5.70
N PHE A 91 3.90 -14.54 -4.97
CA PHE A 91 3.24 -15.29 -3.89
C PHE A 91 2.25 -16.33 -4.44
N ILE A 92 2.10 -17.45 -3.72
CA ILE A 92 1.18 -18.53 -4.11
C ILE A 92 -0.27 -18.02 -4.03
N GLU A 93 -0.55 -17.19 -3.02
CA GLU A 93 -1.84 -16.54 -2.78
C GLU A 93 -2.25 -15.65 -3.95
N TRP A 94 -1.30 -15.05 -4.67
CA TRP A 94 -1.58 -14.29 -5.88
C TRP A 94 -1.91 -15.18 -7.07
N ARG A 95 -1.27 -16.35 -7.21
CA ARG A 95 -1.44 -17.26 -8.36
C ARG A 95 -2.61 -18.21 -8.18
N GLU A 96 -2.84 -18.69 -6.98
CA GLU A 96 -3.80 -19.76 -6.68
C GLU A 96 -4.92 -19.30 -5.74
N GLY A 97 -4.77 -18.10 -5.14
CA GLY A 97 -5.68 -17.62 -4.11
C GLY A 97 -5.30 -18.13 -2.72
N ASP A 98 -5.99 -17.61 -1.69
CA ASP A 98 -5.87 -18.10 -0.32
C ASP A 98 -7.27 -18.29 0.27
N LYS A 99 -7.43 -19.28 1.16
CA LYS A 99 -8.73 -19.58 1.81
C LYS A 99 -9.23 -18.43 2.69
N GLN A 100 -8.33 -17.59 3.20
CA GLN A 100 -8.65 -16.39 3.96
C GLN A 100 -9.01 -15.21 3.05
N CYS A 101 -8.64 -15.25 1.77
CA CYS A 101 -9.05 -14.25 0.78
C CYS A 101 -10.50 -14.51 0.33
N VAL A 102 -11.44 -14.15 1.20
CA VAL A 102 -12.87 -14.16 0.93
C VAL A 102 -13.47 -12.77 1.07
N THR A 103 -14.43 -12.46 0.20
CA THR A 103 -15.27 -11.27 0.36
C THR A 103 -16.14 -11.39 1.62
N SER A 104 -16.73 -10.27 2.07
CA SER A 104 -17.69 -10.28 3.18
C SER A 104 -18.94 -11.14 2.94
N LYS A 105 -19.18 -11.56 1.68
CA LYS A 105 -20.25 -12.47 1.29
C LYS A 105 -19.78 -13.92 1.11
N GLY A 106 -18.55 -14.24 1.52
CA GLY A 106 -17.97 -15.58 1.43
C GLY A 106 -17.46 -16.00 0.04
N LYS A 107 -17.55 -15.13 -0.97
CA LYS A 107 -17.00 -15.43 -2.30
C LYS A 107 -15.47 -15.34 -2.28
N SER A 108 -14.79 -16.38 -2.75
CA SER A 108 -13.33 -16.41 -2.95
C SER A 108 -12.88 -15.40 -4.02
N TYR A 109 -11.68 -14.84 -3.84
CA TYR A 109 -11.09 -13.90 -4.80
C TYR A 109 -10.49 -14.59 -6.05
N LYS A 110 -10.24 -15.89 -6.00
CA LYS A 110 -9.95 -16.76 -7.14
C LYS A 110 -10.90 -17.94 -7.18
#